data_AF-A0A412PH63-F1
#
_entry.id   AF-A0A412PH63-F1
#
_cell.length_a   1.000
_cell.length_b   1.000
_cell.length_c   1.000
_cell.angle_alpha   90.00
_cell.angle_beta   90.00
_cell.angle_gamma   90.00
#
_symmetry.space_group_name_H-M   'P 1'
#
loop_
_entity.id
_entity.type
_entity.pdbx_description
1 polymer ?
#
loop_
_entity_poly.entity_id
_entity_poly.type
_entity_poly.pdbx_seq_one_letter_code
_entity_poly.pdbx_strand_id
1 'polypeptide(L)'
;MSKIKIGEEQISDEYYDLERRTEIKAASNRLKKQFLTWRECEIVYSLQHRKLLKLADEAGAIYRFDGVVLINREIFEAYLKQFRQELLALKEMLEEYRLSLNG
;
A
#
# COMPACT_ATOMS: atom_id res chain seq x y z
N MET A 1 27.85 -24.53 42.82
CA MET A 1 27.67 -23.97 41.46
C MET A 1 26.18 -23.92 41.16
N SER A 2 25.52 -22.83 41.54
CA SER A 2 24.14 -22.58 41.20
C SER A 2 24.01 -21.09 40.93
N LYS A 3 23.51 -20.74 39.76
CA LYS A 3 22.87 -19.44 39.57
C LYS A 3 21.44 -19.73 39.17
N ILE A 4 20.57 -19.50 40.14
CA ILE A 4 19.14 -19.33 39.95
C ILE A 4 18.94 -18.13 39.00
N LYS A 5 18.13 -18.28 37.96
CA LYS A 5 17.43 -17.15 37.35
C LYS A 5 15.93 -17.47 37.33
N ILE A 6 15.25 -16.92 38.31
CA ILE A 6 13.79 -16.78 38.34
C ILE A 6 13.47 -15.60 37.40
N GLY A 7 12.58 -15.81 36.43
CA GLY A 7 11.90 -14.70 35.74
C GLY A 7 12.03 -14.57 34.22
N GLU A 8 12.52 -15.56 33.49
CA GLU A 8 12.39 -15.56 32.03
C GLU A 8 11.22 -16.51 31.67
N GLU A 9 10.05 -15.94 31.38
CA GLU A 9 9.03 -16.66 30.61
C GLU A 9 9.72 -17.15 29.35
N GLN A 10 9.90 -18.47 29.26
CA GLN A 10 10.48 -19.12 28.09
C GLN A 10 9.49 -18.95 26.94
N ILE A 11 9.56 -17.81 26.25
CA ILE A 11 8.87 -17.60 24.98
C ILE A 11 9.39 -18.68 24.05
N SER A 12 8.58 -19.71 23.81
CA SER A 12 9.01 -20.94 23.16
C SER A 12 9.44 -20.68 21.71
N ASP A 13 10.34 -21.53 21.20
CA ASP A 13 10.79 -21.50 19.79
C ASP A 13 9.61 -21.50 18.79
N GLU A 14 8.43 -22.00 19.20
CA GLU A 14 7.20 -21.95 18.39
C GLU A 14 6.66 -20.52 18.15
N TYR A 15 6.86 -19.59 19.10
CA TYR A 15 6.44 -18.19 18.95
C TYR A 15 7.24 -17.48 17.85
N TYR A 16 8.56 -17.64 17.84
CA TYR A 16 9.44 -17.07 16.81
C TYR A 16 9.25 -17.73 15.44
N ASP A 17 8.86 -19.01 15.39
CA ASP A 17 8.51 -19.67 14.13
C ASP A 17 7.18 -19.14 13.56
N LEU A 18 6.18 -18.89 14.40
CA LEU A 18 4.92 -18.30 13.97
C LEU A 18 5.10 -16.89 13.41
N GLU A 19 5.90 -16.05 14.08
CA GLU A 19 6.21 -14.68 13.62
C GLU A 19 6.91 -14.70 12.25
N ARG A 20 7.97 -15.50 12.08
CA ARG A 20 8.64 -15.68 10.79
C ARG A 20 7.71 -16.17 9.69
N ARG A 21 6.86 -17.16 9.97
CA ARG A 21 5.91 -17.69 8.97
C ARG A 21 4.89 -16.63 8.56
N THR A 22 4.48 -15.79 9.51
CA THR A 22 3.56 -14.67 9.27
C THR A 22 4.23 -13.60 8.39
N GLU A 23 5.47 -13.23 8.69
CA GLU A 23 6.26 -12.29 7.90
C GLU A 23 6.51 -12.78 6.47
N ILE A 24 6.91 -14.05 6.31
CA ILE A 24 7.11 -14.67 4.99
C ILE A 24 5.81 -14.64 4.18
N LYS A 25 4.68 -14.97 4.82
CA LYS A 25 3.36 -14.93 4.18
C LYS A 25 2.98 -13.49 3.80
N ALA A 26 3.27 -12.52 4.65
CA ALA A 26 3.02 -11.10 4.37
C ALA A 26 3.89 -10.60 3.21
N ALA A 27 5.17 -10.94 3.18
CA ALA A 27 6.10 -10.59 2.10
C ALA A 27 5.67 -11.22 0.76
N SER A 28 5.31 -12.51 0.76
CA SER A 28 4.77 -13.20 -0.42
C SER A 28 3.49 -12.55 -0.92
N ASN A 29 2.57 -12.20 0.00
CA ASN A 29 1.33 -11.50 -0.35
C ASN A 29 1.58 -10.09 -0.88
N ARG A 30 2.61 -9.39 -0.38
CA ARG A 30 3.00 -8.06 -0.88
C ARG A 30 3.51 -8.16 -2.32
N LEU A 31 4.39 -9.12 -2.60
CA LEU A 31 4.90 -9.38 -3.95
C LEU A 31 3.78 -9.74 -4.93
N LYS A 32 2.85 -10.63 -4.54
CA LYS A 32 1.67 -10.96 -5.35
C LYS A 32 0.75 -9.77 -5.65
N LYS A 33 0.76 -8.74 -4.78
CA LYS A 33 -0.04 -7.52 -4.95
C LYS A 33 0.73 -6.37 -5.59
N GLN A 34 2.02 -6.55 -5.88
CA GLN A 34 2.84 -5.52 -6.53
C GLN A 34 2.53 -5.40 -8.02
N PHE A 35 2.23 -6.54 -8.67
CA PHE A 35 1.80 -6.58 -10.05
C PHE A 35 0.38 -7.12 -10.13
N LEU A 36 -0.49 -6.38 -10.80
CA LEU A 36 -1.88 -6.75 -11.00
C LEU A 36 -2.16 -6.85 -12.50
N THR A 37 -2.99 -7.82 -12.89
CA THR A 37 -3.55 -7.85 -14.24
C THR A 37 -4.49 -6.66 -14.45
N TRP A 38 -4.74 -6.29 -15.71
CA TRP A 38 -5.68 -5.22 -16.02
C TRP A 38 -7.07 -5.45 -15.40
N ARG A 39 -7.56 -6.70 -15.37
CA ARG A 39 -8.86 -7.06 -14.75
C ARG A 39 -8.89 -6.80 -13.25
N GLU A 40 -7.83 -7.17 -12.54
CA GLU A 40 -7.74 -6.91 -11.10
C GLU A 40 -7.66 -5.40 -10.81
N CYS A 41 -6.94 -4.65 -11.64
CA CYS A 41 -6.86 -3.21 -11.53
C CYS A 41 -8.22 -2.52 -11.77
N GLU A 42 -9.06 -3.01 -12.69
CA GLU A 42 -10.41 -2.47 -12.89
C GLU A 42 -11.23 -2.55 -11.60
N ILE A 43 -11.12 -3.65 -10.85
CA ILE A 43 -11.81 -3.86 -9.58
C ILE A 43 -11.20 -2.97 -8.47
N VAL A 44 -9.87 -2.94 -8.35
CA VAL A 44 -9.17 -2.23 -7.27
C VAL A 44 -9.35 -0.71 -7.38
N TYR A 45 -9.28 -0.17 -8.58
CA TYR A 45 -9.36 1.27 -8.82
C TYR A 45 -10.74 1.74 -9.26
N SER A 46 -11.69 0.83 -9.49
CA SER A 46 -13.01 1.14 -10.04
C SER A 46 -12.91 1.98 -11.33
N LEU A 47 -11.97 1.62 -12.21
CA LEU A 47 -11.71 2.31 -13.48
C LEU A 47 -12.07 1.40 -14.65
N GLN A 48 -12.67 1.97 -15.70
CA GLN A 48 -12.90 1.26 -16.95
C GLN A 48 -11.58 0.93 -17.66
N HIS A 49 -11.52 -0.24 -18.32
CA HIS A 49 -10.38 -0.77 -19.07
C HIS A 49 -9.60 0.28 -19.86
N ARG A 50 -10.29 1.03 -20.73
CA ARG A 50 -9.65 2.03 -21.60
C ARG A 50 -8.97 3.15 -20.81
N LYS A 51 -9.61 3.64 -19.76
CA LYS A 51 -9.08 4.73 -18.94
C LYS A 51 -7.94 4.22 -18.06
N LEU A 52 -8.10 3.03 -17.47
CA LEU A 52 -7.07 2.37 -16.69
C LEU A 52 -5.77 2.20 -17.51
N LEU A 53 -5.86 1.58 -18.69
CA LEU A 53 -4.69 1.34 -19.53
C LEU A 53 -4.03 2.66 -19.98
N LYS A 54 -4.84 3.67 -20.33
CA LYS A 54 -4.29 4.99 -20.71
C LYS A 54 -3.48 5.61 -19.57
N LEU A 55 -4.02 5.62 -18.35
CA LEU A 55 -3.32 6.17 -17.19
C LEU A 55 -2.08 5.35 -16.81
N ALA A 56 -2.17 4.02 -16.91
CA ALA A 56 -1.04 3.13 -16.61
C ALA A 56 0.09 3.28 -17.63
N ASP A 57 -0.24 3.55 -18.89
CA ASP A 57 0.71 3.85 -19.97
C ASP A 57 1.39 5.20 -19.73
N GLU A 58 0.62 6.25 -19.42
CA GLU A 58 1.15 7.57 -19.04
C GLU A 58 2.07 7.50 -17.81
N ALA A 59 1.74 6.63 -16.85
CA ALA A 59 2.54 6.40 -15.65
C ALA A 59 3.82 5.58 -15.91
N GLY A 60 3.97 4.95 -17.07
CA GLY A 60 5.04 3.98 -17.33
C GLY A 60 4.94 2.71 -16.47
N ALA A 61 3.73 2.34 -16.04
CA ALA A 61 3.49 1.24 -15.10
C ALA A 61 3.19 -0.11 -15.79
N ILE A 62 3.10 -0.14 -17.13
CA ILE A 62 2.71 -1.33 -17.89
C ILE A 62 3.90 -2.26 -18.14
N TYR A 63 3.72 -3.53 -17.80
CA TYR A 63 4.61 -4.63 -18.14
C TYR A 63 3.89 -5.59 -19.07
N ARG A 64 4.51 -5.92 -20.20
CA ARG A 64 4.00 -6.90 -21.17
C ARG A 64 4.92 -8.10 -21.19
N PHE A 65 4.39 -9.26 -20.82
CA PHE A 65 5.15 -10.50 -20.85
C PHE A 65 4.24 -11.64 -21.31
N ASP A 66 4.65 -12.36 -22.36
CA ASP A 66 3.96 -13.55 -22.86
C ASP A 66 2.44 -13.39 -23.07
N GLY A 67 2.03 -12.28 -23.69
CA GLY A 67 0.62 -11.97 -23.95
C GLY A 67 -0.18 -11.51 -22.73
N VAL A 68 0.43 -11.45 -21.53
CA VAL A 68 -0.18 -10.92 -20.31
C VAL A 68 0.25 -9.47 -20.10
N VAL A 69 -0.73 -8.62 -19.75
CA VAL A 69 -0.51 -7.24 -19.36
C VAL A 69 -0.63 -7.13 -17.84
N LEU A 70 0.47 -6.74 -17.21
CA LEU A 70 0.58 -6.48 -15.78
C LEU A 70 0.80 -4.99 -15.54
N ILE A 71 0.31 -4.49 -14.42
CA ILE A 71 0.45 -3.11 -13.98
C ILE A 71 1.21 -3.14 -12.65
N ASN A 72 2.34 -2.44 -12.59
CA ASN A 72 3.06 -2.23 -11.34
C ASN A 72 2.32 -1.21 -10.49
N ARG A 73 1.78 -1.70 -9.38
CA ARG A 73 0.92 -0.95 -8.46
C ARG A 73 1.64 0.23 -7.81
N GLU A 74 2.90 0.07 -7.46
CA GLU A 74 3.66 1.13 -6.77
C GLU A 74 3.90 2.32 -7.71
N ILE A 75 4.27 2.07 -8.97
CA ILE A 75 4.44 3.10 -9.99
C ILE A 75 3.10 3.78 -10.29
N PHE A 76 2.05 2.98 -10.47
CA PHE A 76 0.73 3.50 -10.81
C PHE A 76 0.10 4.33 -9.67
N GLU A 77 0.22 3.89 -8.41
CA GLU A 77 -0.25 4.66 -7.26
C GLU A 77 0.53 5.96 -7.07
N ALA A 78 1.85 5.96 -7.32
CA ALA A 78 2.66 7.17 -7.28
C ALA A 78 2.17 8.21 -8.30
N TYR A 79 1.80 7.77 -9.50
CA TYR A 79 1.17 8.63 -10.52
C TYR A 79 -0.18 9.16 -10.05
N LEU A 80 -1.07 8.29 -9.56
CA LEU A 80 -2.42 8.68 -9.12
C LEU A 80 -2.41 9.68 -7.96
N LYS A 81 -1.39 9.65 -7.08
CA LYS A 81 -1.25 10.61 -5.98
C LYS A 81 -1.16 12.06 -6.45
N GLN A 82 -0.74 12.32 -7.69
CA GLN A 82 -0.68 13.68 -8.26
C GLN A 82 -2.07 14.28 -8.50
N PHE A 83 -3.08 13.43 -8.70
CA PHE A 83 -4.48 13.85 -8.88
C PHE A 83 -5.26 13.88 -7.56
N ARG A 84 -4.61 13.56 -6.43
CA ARG A 84 -5.23 13.57 -5.10
C ARG A 84 -5.70 14.98 -4.78
N GLN A 85 -7.00 15.14 -4.54
CA GLN A 85 -7.55 16.39 -4.03
C GLN A 85 -7.13 16.58 -2.57
N GLU A 86 -6.76 17.81 -2.22
CA GLU A 86 -6.58 18.18 -0.82
C GLU A 86 -7.94 18.20 -0.11
N LEU A 87 -7.94 17.85 1.19
CA LEU A 87 -9.14 17.96 2.02
C LEU A 87 -9.48 19.44 2.21
N LEU A 88 -10.38 19.95 1.38
CA LEU A 88 -10.94 21.31 1.47
C LEU A 88 -11.43 21.64 2.88
N ALA A 89 -12.09 20.68 3.54
CA ALA A 89 -12.70 20.88 4.85
C ALA A 89 -11.73 21.34 5.96
N LEU A 90 -10.46 20.88 5.93
CA LEU A 90 -9.49 21.28 6.95
C LEU A 90 -8.90 22.66 6.65
N LYS A 91 -8.74 23.00 5.36
CA LYS A 91 -8.25 24.33 4.95
C LYS A 91 -9.25 25.41 5.27
N GLU A 92 -10.54 25.17 5.00
CA GLU A 92 -11.61 26.12 5.32
C GLU A 92 -11.71 26.36 6.83
N MET A 93 -11.72 25.30 7.65
CA MET A 93 -11.70 25.43 9.12
C MET A 93 -10.47 26.17 9.65
N LEU A 94 -9.28 25.90 9.11
CA LEU A 94 -8.05 26.55 9.56
C LEU A 94 -8.01 28.03 9.19
N GLU A 95 -8.54 28.40 8.03
CA GLU A 95 -8.66 29.80 7.63
C GLU A 95 -9.71 30.54 8.47
N GLU A 96 -10.86 29.93 8.76
CA GLU A 96 -11.86 30.50 9.67
C GLU A 96 -11.30 30.72 11.08
N TYR A 97 -10.58 29.73 11.62
CA TYR A 97 -9.92 29.84 12.92
C TYR A 97 -8.83 30.92 12.92
N ARG A 98 -8.01 30.98 11.87
CA ARG A 98 -6.98 32.01 11.70
C ARG A 98 -7.60 33.42 11.62
N LEU A 99 -8.74 33.58 10.94
CA LEU A 99 -9.46 34.85 10.85
C LEU A 99 -10.05 35.25 12.20
N SER A 100 -10.58 34.31 12.98
CA SER A 100 -11.13 34.58 14.33
C SER A 100 -10.08 35.01 15.37
N LEU A 101 -8.80 34.66 15.17
CA LEU A 101 -7.70 35.03 16.06
C LEU A 101 -7.09 36.41 15.73
N ASN A 102 -7.37 36.93 14.53
CA ASN A 102 -6.80 38.18 14.01
C ASN A 102 -7.84 39.31 13.88
N GLY A 103 -9.08 39.09 14.32
CA GLY A 103 -10.15 40.10 14.40
C GLY A 103 -10.52 40.41 15.85
#